data_AF-A0A521SV24-F1
#
_entry.id   AF-A0A521SV24-F1
#
_cell.length_a   1.000
_cell.length_b   1.000
_cell.length_c   1.000
_cell.angle_alpha   90.00
_cell.angle_beta   90.00
_cell.angle_gamma   90.00
#
_symmetry.space_group_name_H-M   'P 1'
#
loop_
_entity.id
_entity.type
_entity.pdbx_description
1 polymer ?
#
loop_
_entity_poly.entity_id
_entity_poly.type
_entity_poly.pdbx_seq_one_letter_code
_entity_poly.pdbx_strand_id
1 'polypeptide(L)'
;MKSITVRSGFTGLWLLGSLVLTALLGELTQALDIDGENINNTVSVALLAVLFGLPAARWGSAMAHLHKLESPRRYGWAAGLAYGVTIGLCMEYLNHIEQTIQILMMRTDLEIHQLYTLLFVGVTAVSALVTGLALGAAARDARLALRLGLWGGLGAGLAFFLVTLVMDYGLGYQVGAPGAEQRATMITVTLVGMVVAAFFGSAAVGRALAGRAPEAAV
;
A
#
# COMPACT_ATOMS: atom_id res chain seq x y z
N MET A 1 -4.79 -22.17 12.71
CA MET A 1 -3.96 -21.36 11.78
C MET A 1 -4.73 -20.74 10.61
N LYS A 2 -5.50 -21.49 9.80
CA LYS A 2 -6.19 -20.92 8.62
C LYS A 2 -7.10 -19.71 8.94
N SER A 3 -7.80 -19.73 10.08
CA SER A 3 -8.68 -18.63 10.50
C SER A 3 -7.93 -17.33 10.84
N ILE A 4 -6.70 -17.39 11.37
CA ILE A 4 -5.95 -16.18 11.75
C ILE A 4 -5.39 -15.47 10.53
N THR A 5 -4.92 -16.21 9.53
CA THR A 5 -4.41 -15.66 8.28
C THR A 5 -5.50 -14.90 7.51
N VAL A 6 -6.71 -15.48 7.43
CA VAL A 6 -7.86 -14.82 6.78
C VAL A 6 -8.28 -13.56 7.53
N ARG A 7 -8.37 -13.62 8.87
CA ARG A 7 -8.66 -12.44 9.70
C ARG A 7 -7.59 -11.36 9.54
N SER A 8 -6.33 -11.74 9.43
CA SER A 8 -5.24 -10.81 9.09
C SER A 8 -5.46 -10.15 7.74
N GLY A 9 -5.86 -10.91 6.72
CA GLY A 9 -6.24 -10.34 5.43
C GLY A 9 -7.32 -9.26 5.54
N PHE A 10 -8.41 -9.54 6.26
CA PHE A 10 -9.50 -8.57 6.44
C PHE A 10 -9.09 -7.30 7.18
N THR A 11 -8.14 -7.37 8.13
CA THR A 11 -7.65 -6.14 8.74
C THR A 11 -6.94 -5.24 7.74
N GLY A 12 -6.36 -5.78 6.66
CA GLY A 12 -5.74 -4.98 5.60
C GLY A 12 -6.68 -3.94 4.99
N LEU A 13 -7.99 -4.17 5.04
CA LEU A 13 -9.00 -3.21 4.55
C LEU A 13 -8.98 -1.87 5.30
N TRP A 14 -8.43 -1.82 6.52
CA TRP A 14 -8.18 -0.54 7.20
C TRP A 14 -7.30 0.40 6.38
N LEU A 15 -6.37 -0.13 5.58
CA LEU A 15 -5.50 0.67 4.72
C LEU A 15 -6.31 1.43 3.65
N LEU A 16 -7.48 0.93 3.25
CA LEU A 16 -8.37 1.62 2.30
C LEU A 16 -8.99 2.89 2.91
N GLY A 17 -8.97 3.03 4.23
CA GLY A 17 -9.36 4.27 4.90
C GLY A 17 -8.56 5.47 4.41
N SER A 18 -7.32 5.28 3.94
CA SER A 18 -6.52 6.37 3.39
C SER A 18 -7.14 6.95 2.11
N LEU A 19 -7.75 6.10 1.27
CA LEU A 19 -8.41 6.53 0.04
C LEU A 19 -9.60 7.43 0.32
N VAL A 20 -10.42 7.06 1.32
CA VAL A 20 -11.55 7.86 1.76
C VAL A 20 -11.07 9.20 2.33
N LEU A 21 -10.03 9.18 3.17
CA LEU A 21 -9.47 10.39 3.76
C LEU A 21 -8.87 11.32 2.70
N THR A 22 -8.16 10.79 1.71
CA THR A 22 -7.61 11.57 0.60
C THR A 22 -8.70 12.15 -0.29
N ALA A 23 -9.76 11.39 -0.60
CA ALA A 23 -10.90 11.89 -1.37
C ALA A 23 -11.62 13.04 -0.64
N LEU A 24 -11.91 12.86 0.66
CA LEU A 24 -12.51 13.90 1.49
C LEU A 24 -11.64 15.15 1.58
N LEU A 25 -10.32 14.99 1.65
CA LEU A 25 -9.41 16.13 1.64
C LEU A 25 -9.45 16.87 0.29
N GLY A 26 -9.49 16.14 -0.82
CA GLY A 26 -9.60 16.75 -2.16
C GLY A 26 -10.85 17.61 -2.30
N GLU A 27 -12.01 17.08 -1.90
CA GLU A 27 -13.28 17.82 -1.84
C GLU A 27 -13.19 19.05 -0.94
N LEU A 28 -12.55 18.92 0.23
CA LEU A 28 -12.36 20.04 1.16
C LEU A 28 -11.46 21.13 0.57
N THR A 29 -10.35 20.76 -0.09
CA THR A 29 -9.46 21.74 -0.72
C THR A 29 -10.15 22.50 -1.85
N GLN A 30 -10.99 21.83 -2.63
CA GLN A 30 -11.80 22.47 -3.67
C GLN A 30 -12.85 23.39 -3.07
N ALA A 31 -13.55 22.96 -2.02
CA ALA A 31 -14.55 23.78 -1.34
C ALA A 31 -13.97 25.05 -0.68
N LEU A 32 -12.67 25.02 -0.34
CA LEU A 32 -11.95 26.13 0.27
C LEU A 32 -11.17 26.99 -0.74
N ASP A 33 -11.28 26.71 -2.04
CA ASP A 33 -10.55 27.41 -3.12
C ASP A 33 -9.03 27.47 -2.86
N ILE A 34 -8.49 26.39 -2.29
CA ILE A 34 -7.05 26.27 -2.03
C ILE A 34 -6.38 25.77 -3.31
N ASP A 35 -5.72 26.69 -4.03
CA ASP A 35 -4.91 26.33 -5.20
C ASP A 35 -3.77 25.37 -4.81
N GLY A 36 -3.75 24.21 -5.47
CA GLY A 36 -2.74 23.17 -5.25
C GLY A 36 -1.31 23.62 -5.57
N GLU A 37 -1.14 24.60 -6.46
CA GLU A 37 0.17 25.19 -6.81
C GLU A 37 0.82 25.93 -5.63
N ASN A 38 0.04 26.39 -4.65
CA ASN A 38 0.54 27.14 -3.48
C ASN A 38 0.95 26.24 -2.30
N ILE A 39 0.72 24.93 -2.39
CA ILE A 39 1.10 24.00 -1.33
C ILE A 39 2.55 23.53 -1.57
N ASN A 40 3.47 24.01 -0.74
CA ASN A 40 4.86 23.55 -0.72
C ASN A 40 4.92 22.00 -0.66
N ASN A 41 5.72 21.37 -1.53
CA ASN A 41 5.92 19.92 -1.59
C ASN A 41 6.15 19.27 -0.21
N THR A 42 6.84 19.96 0.69
CA THR A 42 7.08 19.47 2.07
C THR A 42 5.77 19.31 2.86
N VAL A 43 4.85 20.27 2.72
CA VAL A 43 3.53 20.23 3.37
C VAL A 43 2.68 19.12 2.75
N SER A 44 2.73 18.95 1.43
CA SER A 44 2.03 17.87 0.72
C SER A 44 2.49 16.49 1.18
N VAL A 45 3.80 16.24 1.24
CA VAL A 45 4.36 14.96 1.69
C VAL A 45 4.00 14.69 3.17
N ALA A 46 4.09 15.70 4.03
CA ALA A 46 3.73 15.56 5.44
C ALA A 46 2.24 15.24 5.62
N LEU A 47 1.38 15.93 4.87
CA LEU A 47 -0.07 15.70 4.90
C LEU A 47 -0.42 14.31 4.40
N LEU A 48 0.13 13.88 3.27
CA LEU A 48 -0.03 12.52 2.75
C LEU A 48 0.47 11.48 3.76
N ALA A 49 1.62 11.72 4.40
CA ALA A 49 2.12 10.81 5.41
C ALA A 49 1.16 10.64 6.60
N VAL A 50 0.47 11.70 7.01
CA VAL A 50 -0.57 11.62 8.05
C VAL A 50 -1.81 10.87 7.56
N LEU A 51 -2.34 11.22 6.38
CA LEU A 51 -3.56 10.61 5.85
C LEU A 51 -3.42 9.11 5.61
N PHE A 52 -2.26 8.68 5.10
CA PHE A 52 -1.97 7.26 4.89
C PHE A 52 -1.49 6.58 6.17
N GLY A 53 -0.82 7.32 7.07
CA GLY A 53 -0.30 6.79 8.33
C GLY A 53 -1.38 6.47 9.36
N LEU A 54 -2.45 7.26 9.47
CA LEU A 54 -3.50 7.02 10.48
C LEU A 54 -4.24 5.68 10.27
N PRO A 55 -4.72 5.32 9.06
CA PRO A 55 -5.33 4.02 8.82
C PRO A 55 -4.33 2.87 8.97
N ALA A 56 -3.08 3.06 8.54
CA ALA A 56 -2.01 2.10 8.77
C ALA A 56 -1.70 1.88 10.25
N ALA A 57 -1.80 2.90 11.09
CA ALA A 57 -1.64 2.75 12.53
C ALA A 57 -2.78 1.96 13.18
N ARG A 58 -4.01 2.12 12.67
CA ARG A 58 -5.15 1.29 13.08
C ARG A 58 -4.97 -0.16 12.64
N TRP A 59 -4.53 -0.39 11.41
CA TRP A 59 -4.17 -1.70 10.91
C TRP A 59 -3.08 -2.39 11.76
N GLY A 60 -1.96 -1.71 12.02
CA GLY A 60 -0.86 -2.25 12.84
C GLY A 60 -1.29 -2.58 14.27
N SER A 61 -2.14 -1.73 14.86
CA SER A 61 -2.74 -2.00 16.17
C SER A 61 -3.67 -3.20 16.13
N ALA A 62 -4.53 -3.31 15.11
CA ALA A 62 -5.43 -4.45 14.94
C ALA A 62 -4.66 -5.77 14.75
N MET A 63 -3.53 -5.72 14.02
CA MET A 63 -2.62 -6.87 13.89
C MET A 63 -1.98 -7.30 15.19
N ALA A 64 -1.50 -6.35 15.99
CA ALA A 64 -0.98 -6.69 17.30
C ALA A 64 -2.05 -7.29 18.23
N HIS A 65 -3.28 -6.77 18.22
CA HIS A 65 -4.38 -7.34 19.01
C HIS A 65 -4.73 -8.76 18.56
N LEU A 66 -4.85 -8.99 17.25
CA LEU A 66 -5.21 -10.31 16.71
C LEU A 66 -4.18 -11.38 17.09
N HIS A 67 -2.90 -11.01 17.10
CA HIS A 67 -1.78 -11.91 17.42
C HIS A 67 -1.33 -11.84 18.87
N LYS A 68 -2.10 -11.17 19.76
CA LYS A 68 -1.82 -11.03 21.19
C LYS A 68 -0.42 -10.51 21.51
N LEU A 69 0.08 -9.56 20.71
CA LEU A 69 1.41 -8.99 20.90
C LEU A 69 1.42 -7.95 22.03
N GLU A 70 2.55 -7.84 22.72
CA GLU A 70 2.75 -6.86 23.78
C GLU A 70 2.77 -5.43 23.20
N SER A 71 1.88 -4.59 23.73
CA SER A 71 1.71 -3.17 23.39
C SER A 71 1.26 -2.91 21.94
N PRO A 72 -0.04 -3.09 21.63
CA PRO A 72 -0.59 -2.83 20.30
C PRO A 72 -0.34 -1.42 19.77
N ARG A 73 -0.29 -0.42 20.67
CA ARG A 73 0.00 0.98 20.33
C ARG A 73 1.37 1.14 19.65
N ARG A 74 2.38 0.37 20.08
CA ARG A 74 3.73 0.42 19.49
C ARG A 74 3.72 -0.07 18.04
N TYR A 75 3.02 -1.16 17.76
CA TYR A 75 2.87 -1.69 16.40
C TYR A 75 2.03 -0.76 15.51
N GLY A 76 1.00 -0.13 16.08
CA GLY A 76 0.27 0.92 15.39
C GLY A 76 1.17 2.06 14.94
N TRP A 77 1.93 2.67 15.85
CA TRP A 77 2.83 3.76 15.49
C TRP A 77 3.89 3.36 14.46
N ALA A 78 4.48 2.17 14.62
CA ALA A 78 5.46 1.67 13.67
C ALA A 78 4.88 1.51 12.25
N ALA A 79 3.68 0.92 12.14
CA ALA A 79 3.00 0.78 10.86
C ALA A 79 2.61 2.14 10.27
N GLY A 80 2.04 3.03 11.08
CA GLY A 80 1.57 4.34 10.63
C GLY A 80 2.70 5.22 10.11
N LEU A 81 3.80 5.33 10.87
CA LEU A 81 4.96 6.12 10.46
C LEU A 81 5.63 5.54 9.22
N ALA A 82 5.86 4.23 9.19
CA ALA A 82 6.50 3.58 8.05
C ALA A 82 5.66 3.71 6.78
N TYR A 83 4.40 3.31 6.82
CA TYR A 83 3.53 3.33 5.65
C TYR A 83 3.27 4.76 5.16
N GLY A 84 2.94 5.68 6.08
CA GLY A 84 2.70 7.08 5.76
C GLY A 84 3.89 7.74 5.07
N VAL A 85 5.08 7.64 5.69
CA VAL A 85 6.30 8.23 5.11
C VAL A 85 6.66 7.57 3.77
N THR A 86 6.59 6.24 3.67
CA THR A 86 6.90 5.57 2.40
C THR A 86 5.94 5.97 1.29
N ILE A 87 4.64 6.03 1.54
CA ILE A 87 3.68 6.47 0.52
C ILE A 87 3.91 7.94 0.14
N GLY A 88 4.12 8.83 1.11
CA GLY A 88 4.43 10.24 0.83
C GLY A 88 5.64 10.39 -0.09
N LEU A 89 6.72 9.66 0.19
CA LEU A 89 7.92 9.64 -0.65
C LEU A 89 7.67 9.02 -2.03
N CYS A 90 6.91 7.92 -2.10
CA CYS A 90 6.57 7.29 -3.37
C CYS A 90 5.71 8.20 -4.25
N MET A 91 4.74 8.92 -3.68
CA MET A 91 3.90 9.87 -4.42
C MET A 91 4.73 11.04 -4.96
N GLU A 92 5.61 11.60 -4.13
CA GLU A 92 6.54 12.64 -4.58
C GLU A 92 7.44 12.15 -5.71
N TYR A 93 7.96 10.92 -5.58
CA TYR A 93 8.77 10.29 -6.61
C TYR A 93 7.98 10.08 -7.91
N LEU A 94 6.73 9.63 -7.83
CA LEU A 94 5.85 9.47 -9.00
C LEU A 94 5.55 10.80 -9.70
N ASN A 95 5.44 11.92 -8.96
CA ASN A 95 5.28 13.23 -9.58
C ASN A 95 6.52 13.66 -10.39
N HIS A 96 7.73 13.24 -9.97
CA HIS A 96 8.98 13.60 -10.66
C HIS A 96 9.33 12.65 -11.81
N ILE A 97 8.78 11.44 -11.80
CA ILE A 97 9.16 10.41 -12.77
C ILE A 97 8.52 10.61 -14.15
N GLU A 98 7.53 11.51 -14.31
CA GLU A 98 6.84 11.73 -15.58
C GLU A 98 7.81 12.01 -16.75
N GLN A 99 8.79 12.89 -16.54
CA GLN A 99 9.83 13.17 -17.55
C GLN A 99 10.67 11.93 -17.86
N THR A 100 10.95 11.11 -16.84
CA THR A 100 11.71 9.87 -17.00
C THR A 100 10.89 8.81 -17.75
N ILE A 101 9.59 8.72 -17.50
CA ILE A 101 8.65 7.85 -18.22
C ILE A 101 8.64 8.21 -19.70
N GLN A 102 8.52 9.50 -20.03
CA GLN A 102 8.53 9.96 -21.43
C GLN A 102 9.84 9.56 -22.13
N ILE A 103 10.98 9.73 -21.46
CA ILE A 103 12.28 9.30 -22.00
C ILE A 103 12.35 7.77 -22.16
N LEU A 104 11.84 7.00 -21.19
CA LEU A 104 11.82 5.54 -21.27
C LEU A 104 10.94 5.05 -22.43
N MET A 105 9.76 5.63 -22.61
CA MET A 105 8.86 5.29 -23.72
C MET A 105 9.47 5.59 -25.08
N MET A 106 10.29 6.64 -25.21
CA MET A 106 11.03 6.90 -26.44
C MET A 106 12.19 5.91 -26.69
N ARG A 107 12.66 5.22 -25.64
CA ARG A 107 13.82 4.31 -25.69
C ARG A 107 13.45 2.84 -25.63
N THR A 108 12.20 2.51 -25.35
CA THR A 108 11.72 1.13 -25.15
C THR A 108 10.37 0.96 -25.83
N ASP A 109 10.07 -0.22 -26.35
CA ASP A 109 8.75 -0.55 -26.91
C ASP A 109 7.69 -0.81 -25.81
N LEU A 110 7.87 -0.22 -24.62
CA LEU A 110 6.95 -0.39 -23.50
C LEU A 110 5.74 0.52 -23.65
N GLU A 111 4.56 -0.08 -23.55
CA GLU A 111 3.30 0.66 -23.55
C GLU A 111 3.02 1.26 -22.17
N ILE A 112 2.23 2.35 -22.13
CA ILE A 112 1.93 3.12 -20.89
C ILE A 112 1.39 2.22 -19.78
N HIS A 113 0.50 1.28 -20.10
CA HIS A 113 -0.09 0.38 -19.12
C HIS A 113 0.94 -0.56 -18.46
N GLN A 114 2.00 -0.93 -19.18
CA GLN A 114 3.07 -1.78 -18.66
C GLN A 114 3.93 -0.99 -17.67
N LEU A 115 4.25 0.27 -18.00
CA LEU A 115 4.97 1.19 -17.11
C LEU A 115 4.15 1.49 -15.86
N TYR A 116 2.86 1.77 -16.03
CA TYR A 116 1.92 1.93 -14.93
C TYR A 116 1.89 0.68 -14.03
N THR A 117 1.82 -0.51 -14.61
CA THR A 117 1.85 -1.78 -13.87
C THR A 117 3.12 -1.91 -13.05
N LEU A 118 4.28 -1.69 -13.67
CA LEU A 118 5.58 -1.82 -13.00
C LEU A 118 5.72 -0.84 -11.84
N LEU A 119 5.33 0.41 -12.03
CA LEU A 119 5.42 1.45 -11.01
C LEU A 119 4.50 1.17 -9.83
N PHE A 120 3.22 0.88 -10.07
CA PHE A 120 2.26 0.66 -8.99
C PHE A 120 2.51 -0.64 -8.23
N VAL A 121 2.93 -1.71 -8.93
CA VAL A 121 3.38 -2.95 -8.29
C VAL A 121 4.62 -2.69 -7.44
N GLY A 122 5.59 -1.94 -7.97
CA GLY A 122 6.81 -1.57 -7.25
C GLY A 122 6.53 -0.77 -5.98
N VAL A 123 5.73 0.30 -6.08
CA VAL A 123 5.30 1.12 -4.94
C VAL A 123 4.57 0.25 -3.91
N THR A 124 3.61 -0.57 -4.35
CA THR A 124 2.84 -1.45 -3.45
C THR A 124 3.75 -2.43 -2.70
N ALA A 125 4.70 -3.06 -3.40
CA ALA A 125 5.64 -4.00 -2.82
C ALA A 125 6.58 -3.31 -1.81
N VAL A 126 7.13 -2.14 -2.17
CA VAL A 126 8.05 -1.37 -1.31
C VAL A 126 7.32 -0.86 -0.07
N SER A 127 6.12 -0.28 -0.21
CA SER A 127 5.33 0.19 0.94
C SER A 127 5.00 -0.94 1.91
N ALA A 128 4.57 -2.10 1.41
CA ALA A 128 4.30 -3.25 2.26
C ALA A 128 5.57 -3.82 2.90
N LEU A 129 6.70 -3.83 2.18
CA LEU A 129 7.99 -4.29 2.69
C LEU A 129 8.49 -3.40 3.84
N VAL A 130 8.52 -2.08 3.64
CA VAL A 130 9.00 -1.13 4.66
C VAL A 130 8.10 -1.18 5.89
N THR A 131 6.79 -1.28 5.68
CA THR A 131 5.82 -1.42 6.78
C THR A 131 6.00 -2.73 7.55
N GLY A 132 6.24 -3.85 6.86
CA GLY A 132 6.53 -5.14 7.49
C GLY A 132 7.83 -5.14 8.29
N LEU A 133 8.90 -4.52 7.76
CA LEU A 133 10.15 -4.32 8.48
C LEU A 133 9.92 -3.52 9.77
N ALA A 134 9.17 -2.42 9.69
CA ALA A 134 8.87 -1.58 10.85
C ALA A 134 8.09 -2.33 11.94
N LEU A 135 7.14 -3.19 11.57
CA LEU A 135 6.42 -4.03 12.52
C LEU A 135 7.36 -5.02 13.25
N GLY A 136 8.29 -5.66 12.56
CA GLY A 136 9.24 -6.56 13.24
C GLY A 136 10.29 -5.82 14.06
N ALA A 137 10.67 -4.61 13.63
CA ALA A 137 11.51 -3.72 14.43
C ALA A 137 10.79 -3.30 15.73
N ALA A 138 9.48 -3.00 15.67
CA ALA A 138 8.65 -2.79 16.86
C ALA A 138 8.60 -4.02 17.78
N ALA A 139 8.67 -5.21 17.19
CA ALA A 139 8.78 -6.48 17.91
C ALA A 139 10.19 -6.78 18.45
N ARG A 140 11.16 -5.87 18.24
CA ARG A 140 12.58 -5.97 18.61
C ARG A 140 13.25 -7.24 18.08
N ASP A 141 12.87 -7.68 16.88
CA ASP A 141 13.42 -8.88 16.26
C ASP A 141 13.70 -8.66 14.78
N ALA A 142 15.00 -8.58 14.45
CA ALA A 142 15.47 -8.30 13.09
C ALA A 142 15.13 -9.43 12.11
N ARG A 143 15.15 -10.70 12.55
CA ARG A 143 14.80 -11.85 11.69
C ARG A 143 13.32 -11.83 11.38
N LEU A 144 12.50 -11.51 12.37
CA LEU A 144 11.07 -11.31 12.18
C LEU A 144 10.82 -10.10 11.28
N ALA A 145 11.50 -8.97 11.47
CA ALA A 145 11.38 -7.78 10.62
C ALA A 145 11.61 -8.14 9.16
N LEU A 146 12.74 -8.78 8.84
CA LEU A 146 13.05 -9.20 7.48
C LEU A 146 11.97 -10.14 6.93
N ARG A 147 11.51 -11.11 7.72
CA ARG A 147 10.44 -12.04 7.33
C ARG A 147 9.14 -11.29 7.02
N LEU A 148 8.70 -10.39 7.90
CA LEU A 148 7.47 -9.62 7.71
C LEU A 148 7.57 -8.69 6.50
N GLY A 149 8.71 -8.03 6.32
CA GLY A 149 8.97 -7.17 5.17
C GLY A 149 8.93 -7.95 3.86
N LEU A 150 9.66 -9.06 3.75
CA LEU A 150 9.71 -9.86 2.52
C LEU A 150 8.35 -10.47 2.19
N TRP A 151 7.68 -11.12 3.14
CA TRP A 151 6.38 -11.74 2.88
C TRP A 151 5.27 -10.72 2.66
N GLY A 152 5.30 -9.59 3.37
CA GLY A 152 4.37 -8.48 3.15
C GLY A 152 4.55 -7.86 1.77
N GLY A 153 5.79 -7.51 1.41
CA GLY A 153 6.15 -6.93 0.12
C GLY A 153 5.82 -7.84 -1.06
N LEU A 154 6.29 -9.09 -1.03
CA LEU A 154 6.00 -10.07 -2.08
C LEU A 154 4.50 -10.38 -2.16
N GLY A 155 3.83 -10.55 -1.00
CA GLY A 155 2.41 -10.86 -0.95
C GLY A 155 1.55 -9.74 -1.54
N ALA A 156 1.83 -8.49 -1.18
CA ALA A 156 1.11 -7.34 -1.71
C ALA A 156 1.44 -7.08 -3.20
N GLY A 157 2.73 -7.08 -3.55
CA GLY A 157 3.19 -6.81 -4.91
C GLY A 157 2.71 -7.85 -5.93
N LEU A 158 2.84 -9.15 -5.62
CA LEU A 158 2.35 -10.21 -6.50
C LEU A 158 0.84 -10.17 -6.65
N ALA A 159 0.12 -9.91 -5.55
CA ALA A 159 -1.34 -9.82 -5.59
C ALA A 159 -1.81 -8.64 -6.46
N PHE A 160 -1.17 -7.47 -6.33
CA PHE A 160 -1.45 -6.33 -7.21
C PHE A 160 -1.13 -6.67 -8.66
N PHE A 161 0.05 -7.24 -8.93
CA PHE A 161 0.48 -7.60 -10.27
C PHE A 161 -0.49 -8.56 -10.95
N LEU A 162 -0.94 -9.61 -10.25
CA LEU A 162 -1.92 -10.56 -10.77
C LEU A 162 -3.27 -9.89 -11.09
N VAL A 163 -3.73 -8.98 -10.23
CA VAL A 163 -4.94 -8.20 -10.53
C VAL A 163 -4.74 -7.38 -11.80
N THR A 164 -3.62 -6.69 -11.92
CA THR A 164 -3.35 -5.88 -13.12
C THR A 164 -3.30 -6.74 -14.38
N LEU A 165 -2.65 -7.90 -14.35
CA LEU A 165 -2.65 -8.82 -15.50
C LEU A 165 -4.06 -9.31 -15.87
N VAL A 166 -4.88 -9.64 -14.88
CA VAL A 166 -6.26 -10.10 -15.11
C VAL A 166 -7.12 -8.97 -15.67
N MET A 167 -6.98 -7.77 -15.13
CA MET A 167 -7.74 -6.60 -15.60
C MET A 167 -7.33 -6.23 -17.02
N ASP A 168 -6.02 -6.15 -17.28
CA ASP A 168 -5.46 -5.72 -18.56
C ASP A 168 -5.69 -6.75 -19.66
N TYR A 169 -5.18 -7.98 -19.51
CA TYR A 169 -5.25 -9.02 -20.54
C TYR A 169 -6.53 -9.86 -20.49
N GLY A 170 -7.14 -10.00 -19.31
CA GLY A 170 -8.34 -10.83 -19.14
C GLY A 170 -9.65 -10.10 -19.39
N LEU A 171 -9.73 -8.82 -19.02
CA LEU A 171 -10.96 -8.02 -19.08
C LEU A 171 -10.86 -6.79 -19.99
N GLY A 172 -9.68 -6.48 -20.56
CA GLY A 172 -9.49 -5.32 -21.43
C GLY A 172 -9.57 -3.98 -20.71
N TYR A 173 -9.35 -3.95 -19.39
CA TYR A 173 -9.19 -2.75 -18.57
C TYR A 173 -7.76 -2.23 -18.67
N GLN A 174 -7.34 -1.90 -19.90
CA GLN A 174 -6.00 -1.41 -20.19
C GLN A 174 -5.88 0.08 -19.87
N VAL A 175 -4.93 0.43 -18.99
CA VAL A 175 -4.70 1.82 -18.56
C VAL A 175 -4.08 2.62 -19.70
N GLY A 176 -4.75 3.71 -20.12
CA GLY A 176 -4.29 4.57 -21.22
C GLY A 176 -4.77 4.12 -22.62
N ALA A 177 -5.59 3.07 -22.72
CA ALA A 177 -6.21 2.66 -23.98
C ALA A 177 -7.38 3.59 -24.40
N PRO A 178 -7.83 3.55 -25.67
CA PRO A 178 -9.00 4.31 -26.11
C PRO A 178 -10.25 4.03 -25.26
N GLY A 179 -10.92 5.08 -24.80
CA GLY A 179 -12.08 4.99 -23.92
C GLY A 179 -11.77 4.54 -22.49
N ALA A 180 -10.49 4.53 -22.06
CA ALA A 180 -10.11 4.22 -20.69
C ALA A 180 -10.62 5.25 -19.67
N GLU A 181 -10.69 6.53 -20.07
CA GLU A 181 -11.20 7.65 -19.27
C GLU A 181 -12.70 7.48 -18.97
N GLN A 182 -13.51 7.18 -19.99
CA GLN A 182 -14.95 6.94 -19.85
C GLN A 182 -15.26 5.79 -18.90
N ARG A 183 -14.36 4.81 -18.81
CA ARG A 183 -14.47 3.63 -17.94
C ARG A 183 -13.78 3.81 -16.57
N ALA A 184 -13.19 4.99 -16.31
CA ALA A 184 -12.36 5.24 -15.12
C ALA A 184 -11.34 4.10 -14.86
N THR A 185 -10.70 3.62 -15.93
CA THR A 185 -9.93 2.36 -15.92
C THR A 185 -8.78 2.40 -14.93
N MET A 186 -8.03 3.50 -14.89
CA MET A 186 -6.93 3.68 -13.95
C MET A 186 -7.40 3.57 -12.50
N ILE A 187 -8.45 4.31 -12.13
CA ILE A 187 -9.01 4.29 -10.77
C ILE A 187 -9.50 2.88 -10.43
N THR A 188 -10.24 2.25 -11.33
CA THR A 188 -10.79 0.90 -11.12
C THR A 188 -9.69 -0.12 -10.87
N VAL A 189 -8.69 -0.20 -11.76
CA VAL A 189 -7.56 -1.13 -11.63
C VAL A 189 -6.76 -0.85 -10.35
N THR A 190 -6.51 0.43 -10.05
CA THR A 190 -5.81 0.83 -8.82
C THR A 190 -6.56 0.34 -7.58
N LEU A 191 -7.87 0.65 -7.49
CA LEU A 191 -8.69 0.33 -6.33
C LEU A 191 -8.80 -1.18 -6.10
N VAL A 192 -9.11 -1.94 -7.16
CA VAL A 192 -9.19 -3.40 -7.06
C VAL A 192 -7.82 -3.98 -6.69
N GLY A 193 -6.75 -3.50 -7.33
CA GLY A 193 -5.38 -3.88 -7.01
C GLY A 193 -5.02 -3.62 -5.55
N MET A 194 -5.31 -2.44 -5.04
CA MET A 194 -5.05 -2.05 -3.64
C MET A 194 -5.86 -2.90 -2.65
N VAL A 195 -7.13 -3.18 -2.92
CA VAL A 195 -7.98 -4.04 -2.07
C VAL A 195 -7.36 -5.44 -1.94
N VAL A 196 -7.04 -6.04 -3.08
CA VAL A 196 -6.48 -7.40 -3.13
C VAL A 196 -5.08 -7.43 -2.54
N ALA A 197 -4.23 -6.46 -2.86
CA ALA A 197 -2.89 -6.33 -2.29
C ALA A 197 -2.90 -6.12 -0.76
N ALA A 198 -3.79 -5.26 -0.26
CA ALA A 198 -3.95 -5.01 1.17
C ALA A 198 -4.37 -6.30 1.91
N PHE A 199 -5.29 -7.07 1.32
CA PHE A 199 -5.71 -8.35 1.86
C PHE A 199 -4.57 -9.37 1.86
N PHE A 200 -3.95 -9.64 0.73
CA PHE A 200 -2.92 -10.68 0.62
C PHE A 200 -1.62 -10.31 1.33
N GLY A 201 -1.20 -9.04 1.28
CA GLY A 201 -0.07 -8.54 2.05
C GLY A 201 -0.30 -8.67 3.56
N SER A 202 -1.48 -8.29 4.05
CA SER A 202 -1.82 -8.44 5.47
C SER A 202 -1.95 -9.89 5.89
N ALA A 203 -2.50 -10.75 5.04
CA ALA A 203 -2.56 -12.19 5.28
C ALA A 203 -1.15 -12.81 5.38
N ALA A 204 -0.23 -12.41 4.50
CA ALA A 204 1.16 -12.87 4.50
C ALA A 204 1.90 -12.43 5.77
N VAL A 205 1.78 -11.15 6.15
CA VAL A 205 2.28 -10.61 7.42
C VAL A 205 1.69 -11.36 8.61
N GLY A 206 0.37 -11.57 8.63
CA GLY A 206 -0.32 -12.29 9.69
C GLY A 206 0.11 -13.74 9.84
N ARG A 207 0.35 -14.44 8.72
CA ARG A 207 0.90 -15.80 8.73
C ARG A 207 2.31 -15.82 9.32
N ALA A 208 3.14 -14.86 8.95
CA ALA A 208 4.49 -14.72 9.47
C ALA A 208 4.51 -14.31 10.96
N LEU A 209 3.53 -13.56 11.46
CA LEU A 209 3.36 -13.28 12.89
C LEU A 209 2.89 -14.51 13.67
N ALA A 210 1.96 -15.29 13.11
CA ALA A 210 1.41 -16.49 13.76
C ALA A 210 2.48 -17.56 14.05
N GLY A 211 3.53 -17.64 13.23
CA GLY A 211 4.69 -18.50 13.49
C GLY A 211 5.56 -18.07 14.67
N ARG A 212 5.13 -17.09 15.47
CA ARG A 212 5.76 -16.63 16.72
C ARG A 212 4.88 -16.85 17.95
N ALA A 213 3.60 -17.21 17.78
CA ALA A 213 2.77 -17.58 18.90
C ALA A 213 3.42 -18.80 19.57
N PRO A 214 3.66 -18.77 20.88
CA PRO A 214 4.34 -19.87 21.54
C PRO A 214 3.57 -21.16 21.31
N GLU A 215 4.29 -22.27 21.12
CA GLU A 215 3.81 -23.64 21.33
C GLU A 215 3.40 -23.87 22.81
N ALA A 216 2.84 -22.87 23.48
CA ALA A 216 2.32 -22.96 24.83
C ALA A 216 0.85 -23.36 24.77
N ALA A 217 0.60 -24.59 24.30
CA ALA A 217 -0.59 -25.40 24.59
C ALA A 217 -0.49 -26.74 23.82
N VAL A 218 0.55 -27.53 24.11
CA VAL A 218 0.48 -29.00 24.04
C VAL A 218 1.11 -29.53 25.33
#